data_AF-A0A2P0VME5-F1
#
_entry.id   AF-A0A2P0VME5-F1
#
_cell.length_a   1.000
_cell.length_b   1.000
_cell.length_c   1.000
_cell.angle_alpha   90.00
_cell.angle_beta   90.00
_cell.angle_gamma   90.00
#
_symmetry.space_group_name_H-M   'P 1'
#
loop_
_entity.id
_entity.type
_entity.pdbx_description
1 polymer ?
#
loop_
_entity_poly.entity_id
_entity_poly.type
_entity_poly.pdbx_seq_one_letter_code
_entity_poly.pdbx_strand_id
1 'polypeptide(L)'
;GVLPCVGTPAEQALEKALAILTLRRALPGVVLRLQEALQDYYTLVDRVPGLLRHLASMDYSAVVSEEDLVTKLNAGLQAVSEDPRLLVRATGPRETSSSPETGPNDTPAATPEVPKEEDARRALVDSVFQVSVLP
;
A
#
# COMPACT_ATOMS: atom_id res chain seq x y z
N GLY A 1 -26.46 25.74 23.10
CA GLY A 1 -25.37 25.03 22.42
C GLY A 1 -24.11 25.24 23.22
N VAL A 2 -23.41 24.17 23.59
CA VAL A 2 -22.13 24.28 24.30
C VAL A 2 -21.05 24.63 23.28
N LEU A 3 -20.22 25.63 23.58
CA LEU A 3 -19.01 25.85 22.80
C LEU A 3 -18.10 24.63 23.02
N PRO A 4 -17.60 23.96 21.97
CA PRO A 4 -16.54 22.99 22.13
C PRO A 4 -15.27 23.76 22.54
N CYS A 5 -15.10 23.98 23.85
CA CYS A 5 -13.86 24.44 24.43
C CYS A 5 -12.92 23.24 24.49
N VAL A 6 -12.39 22.84 23.33
CA VAL A 6 -11.26 21.91 23.30
C VAL A 6 -10.06 22.73 23.77
N GLY A 7 -9.78 22.67 25.07
CA GLY A 7 -8.61 23.28 25.69
C GLY A 7 -7.36 22.52 25.25
N THR A 8 -6.96 22.64 23.99
CA THR A 8 -5.62 22.23 23.58
C THR A 8 -4.64 23.27 24.10
N PRO A 9 -3.54 22.85 24.76
CA PRO A 9 -2.50 23.78 25.17
C PRO A 9 -1.95 24.49 23.92
N ALA A 10 -1.77 25.81 24.02
CA ALA A 10 -1.36 26.64 22.88
C ALA A 10 -0.06 26.15 22.23
N GLU A 11 0.87 25.61 23.02
CA GLU A 11 2.11 25.01 22.53
C GLU A 11 1.86 23.79 21.64
N GLN A 12 0.96 22.89 22.03
CA GLN A 12 0.62 21.71 21.22
C GLN A 12 -0.11 22.10 19.94
N ALA A 13 -0.96 23.14 19.98
CA ALA A 13 -1.60 23.67 18.79
C ALA A 13 -0.57 24.26 17.80
N LEU A 14 0.43 24.98 18.32
CA LEU A 14 1.52 25.53 17.54
C LEU A 14 2.41 24.43 16.94
N GLU A 15 2.81 23.43 17.74
CA GLU A 15 3.64 22.31 17.28
C GLU A 15 2.95 21.55 16.14
N LYS A 16 1.66 21.24 16.29
CA LYS A 16 0.87 20.61 15.23
C LYS A 16 0.77 21.49 13.98
N ALA A 17 0.56 22.80 14.14
CA ALA A 17 0.50 23.72 13.00
C ALA A 17 1.84 23.75 12.24
N LEU A 18 2.96 23.76 12.95
CA LEU A 18 4.30 23.69 12.34
C LEU A 18 4.53 22.36 11.64
N ALA A 19 4.15 21.23 12.25
CA ALA A 19 4.24 19.91 11.63
C ALA A 19 3.42 19.83 10.32
N ILE A 20 2.21 20.43 10.29
CA ILE A 20 1.39 20.50 9.08
C ILE A 20 2.07 21.36 8.01
N LEU A 21 2.66 22.50 8.40
CA LEU A 21 3.35 23.38 7.46
C LEU A 21 4.62 22.74 6.88
N THR A 22 5.41 22.04 7.70
CA THR A 22 6.60 21.31 7.23
C THR A 22 6.20 20.17 6.31
N LEU A 23 5.16 19.41 6.66
CA LEU A 23 4.60 18.38 5.79
C LEU A 23 4.18 18.98 4.44
N ARG A 24 3.41 20.07 4.46
CA ARG A 24 2.95 20.74 3.23
C ARG A 24 4.09 21.24 2.35
N ARG A 25 5.18 21.68 2.96
CA ARG A 25 6.38 22.08 2.22
C ARG A 25 7.10 20.89 1.58
N ALA A 26 7.05 19.72 2.21
CA ALA A 26 7.66 18.50 1.69
C ALA A 26 6.79 17.79 0.63
N LEU A 27 5.47 17.98 0.65
CA LEU A 27 4.51 17.38 -0.30
C LEU A 27 4.95 17.44 -1.77
N PRO A 28 5.24 18.62 -2.36
CA PRO A 28 5.62 18.68 -3.77
C PRO A 28 6.88 17.87 -4.07
N GLY A 29 7.83 17.79 -3.13
CA GLY A 29 9.02 16.97 -3.29
C GLY A 29 8.76 15.46 -3.19
N VAL A 30 7.82 15.05 -2.33
CA VAL A 30 7.39 13.64 -2.24
C VAL A 30 6.65 13.21 -3.51
N VAL A 31 5.75 14.06 -4.01
CA VAL A 31 5.02 13.80 -5.26
C VAL A 31 5.99 13.68 -6.42
N LEU A 32 6.97 14.58 -6.55
CA LEU A 32 7.99 14.49 -7.61
C LEU A 32 8.78 13.18 -7.55
N ARG A 33 9.29 12.80 -6.38
CA ARG A 33 10.03 11.53 -6.22
C ARG A 33 9.18 10.31 -6.56
N LEU A 34 7.90 10.34 -6.21
CA LEU A 34 6.96 9.27 -6.58
C LEU A 34 6.77 9.22 -8.10
N GLN A 35 6.65 10.37 -8.77
CA GLN A 35 6.53 10.44 -10.23
C GLN A 35 7.78 9.91 -10.96
N GLU A 36 8.98 10.20 -10.44
CA GLU A 36 10.24 9.65 -10.94
C GLU A 36 10.29 8.13 -10.75
N ALA A 37 10.01 7.65 -9.54
CA ALA A 37 10.00 6.22 -9.25
C ALA A 37 8.98 5.43 -10.10
N LEU A 38 7.81 6.03 -10.38
CA LEU A 38 6.83 5.43 -11.28
C LEU A 38 7.31 5.38 -12.74
N GLN A 39 8.08 6.38 -13.20
CA GLN A 39 8.65 6.34 -14.54
C GLN A 39 9.77 5.32 -14.68
N ASP A 40 10.63 5.18 -13.66
CA ASP A 40 11.82 4.32 -13.73
C ASP A 40 11.53 2.84 -13.44
N TYR A 41 10.56 2.54 -12.56
CA TYR A 41 10.37 1.19 -12.04
C TYR A 41 9.00 0.57 -12.35
N TYR A 42 8.04 1.32 -12.90
CA TYR A 42 6.70 0.78 -13.15
C TYR A 42 6.63 0.04 -14.48
N THR A 43 6.09 -1.18 -14.44
CA THR A 43 6.05 -2.09 -15.60
C THR A 43 4.99 -1.71 -16.64
N LEU A 44 4.01 -0.87 -16.27
CA LEU A 44 2.88 -0.48 -17.11
C LEU A 44 3.00 1.00 -17.51
N VAL A 45 3.89 1.28 -18.46
CA VAL A 45 4.20 2.64 -18.96
C VAL A 45 2.97 3.34 -19.54
N ASP A 46 2.00 2.59 -20.08
CA ASP A 46 0.77 3.12 -20.66
C ASP A 46 -0.09 3.89 -19.64
N ARG A 47 -0.04 3.48 -18.36
CA ARG A 47 -0.81 4.10 -17.26
C ARG A 47 -0.06 5.25 -16.58
N VAL A 48 1.25 5.37 -16.79
CA VAL A 48 2.10 6.41 -16.17
C VAL A 48 1.61 7.83 -16.49
N PRO A 49 1.35 8.24 -17.74
CA PRO A 49 0.86 9.60 -18.00
C PRO A 49 -0.49 9.89 -17.33
N GLY A 50 -1.35 8.88 -17.19
CA GLY A 50 -2.60 8.98 -16.43
C GLY A 50 -2.36 9.22 -14.94
N LEU A 51 -1.43 8.48 -14.34
CA LEU A 51 -1.02 8.63 -12.94
C LEU A 51 -0.40 10.01 -12.69
N LEU A 52 0.50 10.48 -13.55
CA LEU A 52 1.14 11.79 -13.44
C LEU A 52 0.10 12.92 -13.49
N ARG A 53 -0.85 12.86 -14.44
CA ARG A 53 -1.92 13.84 -14.54
C ARG A 53 -2.82 13.82 -13.31
N HIS A 54 -3.12 12.64 -12.78
CA HIS A 54 -3.96 12.52 -11.60
C HIS A 54 -3.28 13.07 -10.34
N LEU A 55 -2.00 12.75 -10.11
CA LEU A 55 -1.21 13.30 -9.01
C LEU A 55 -1.13 14.84 -9.09
N ALA A 56 -0.96 15.41 -10.29
CA ALA A 56 -0.96 16.86 -10.47
C ALA A 56 -2.34 17.50 -10.22
N SER A 57 -3.43 16.78 -10.48
CA SER A 57 -4.81 17.26 -10.27
C SER A 57 -5.32 17.10 -8.83
N MET A 58 -4.60 16.39 -7.98
CA MET A 58 -5.07 16.00 -6.66
C MET A 58 -4.89 17.12 -5.63
N ASP A 59 -5.94 17.40 -4.85
CA ASP A 59 -5.90 18.45 -3.83
C ASP A 59 -5.21 17.99 -2.54
N TYR A 60 -3.93 18.32 -2.34
CA TYR A 60 -3.22 17.95 -1.10
C TYR A 60 -3.49 18.89 0.10
N SER A 61 -4.38 19.86 -0.04
CA SER A 61 -4.69 20.87 0.98
C SER A 61 -5.37 20.31 2.23
N ALA A 62 -6.05 19.17 2.13
CA ALA A 62 -6.72 18.51 3.26
C ALA A 62 -5.79 17.62 4.09
N VAL A 63 -4.55 17.39 3.64
CA VAL A 63 -3.60 16.50 4.31
C VAL A 63 -3.01 17.21 5.52
N VAL A 64 -3.24 16.64 6.71
CA VAL A 64 -2.75 17.14 7.99
C VAL A 64 -1.75 16.20 8.68
N SER A 65 -1.66 14.95 8.20
CA SER A 65 -0.79 13.91 8.74
C SER A 65 -0.13 13.08 7.63
N GLU A 66 0.96 12.38 7.95
CA GLU A 66 1.61 11.45 7.02
C GLU A 66 0.67 10.29 6.63
N GLU A 67 -0.13 9.79 7.58
CA GLU A 67 -1.15 8.76 7.33
C GLU A 67 -2.24 9.22 6.34
N ASP A 68 -2.71 10.46 6.48
CA ASP A 68 -3.63 11.08 5.52
C ASP A 68 -2.99 11.20 4.14
N LEU A 69 -1.71 11.58 4.08
CA LEU A 69 -0.97 11.69 2.82
C LEU A 69 -0.92 10.34 2.11
N VAL A 70 -0.50 9.30 2.84
CA VAL A 70 -0.36 7.94 2.33
C VAL A 70 -1.71 7.40 1.87
N THR A 71 -2.75 7.57 2.69
CA THR A 71 -4.11 7.14 2.34
C THR A 71 -4.62 7.83 1.09
N LYS A 72 -4.39 9.15 0.98
CA LYS A 72 -4.81 9.94 -0.18
C LYS A 72 -4.05 9.57 -1.45
N LEU A 73 -2.73 9.42 -1.37
CA LEU A 73 -1.91 8.97 -2.49
C LEU A 73 -2.31 7.56 -2.93
N ASN A 74 -2.50 6.62 -2.00
CA ASN A 74 -2.94 5.26 -2.32
C ASN A 74 -4.31 5.25 -3.00
N ALA A 75 -5.29 6.00 -2.50
CA ALA A 75 -6.59 6.10 -3.14
C ALA A 75 -6.51 6.63 -4.58
N GLY A 76 -5.69 7.65 -4.82
CA GLY A 76 -5.46 8.21 -6.15
C GLY A 76 -4.75 7.26 -7.10
N LEU A 77 -3.68 6.60 -6.62
CA LEU A 77 -2.94 5.64 -7.41
C LEU A 77 -3.84 4.45 -7.77
N GLN A 78 -4.56 3.88 -6.80
CA GLN A 78 -5.45 2.73 -7.02
C GLN A 78 -6.60 3.05 -7.99
N ALA A 79 -7.13 4.28 -7.97
CA ALA A 79 -8.20 4.70 -8.89
C ALA A 79 -7.77 4.73 -10.37
N VAL A 80 -6.47 4.86 -10.66
CA VAL A 80 -5.93 4.97 -12.03
C VAL A 80 -5.14 3.73 -12.42
N SER A 81 -4.36 3.16 -11.51
CA SER A 81 -3.53 1.98 -11.78
C SER A 81 -4.33 0.69 -11.73
N GLU A 82 -5.37 0.61 -10.88
CA GLU A 82 -6.08 -0.64 -10.53
C GLU A 82 -5.12 -1.79 -10.16
N ASP A 83 -3.88 -1.45 -9.77
CA ASP A 83 -2.83 -2.41 -9.47
C ASP A 83 -2.66 -2.50 -7.94
N PRO A 84 -3.09 -3.60 -7.31
CA PRO A 84 -2.99 -3.75 -5.85
C PRO A 84 -1.54 -3.82 -5.35
N ARG A 85 -0.56 -3.99 -6.24
CA ARG A 85 0.86 -4.04 -5.88
C ARG A 85 1.48 -2.65 -5.70
N LEU A 86 0.86 -1.62 -6.26
CA LEU A 86 1.37 -0.25 -6.17
C LEU A 86 0.83 0.45 -4.91
N LEU A 87 1.63 0.46 -3.85
CA LEU A 87 1.27 1.04 -2.55
C LEU A 87 2.38 1.95 -2.01
N VAL A 88 2.00 3.15 -1.61
CA VAL A 88 2.82 4.06 -0.81
C VAL A 88 2.67 3.68 0.66
N ARG A 89 3.77 3.66 1.41
CA ARG A 89 3.81 3.35 2.84
C ARG A 89 4.60 4.44 3.56
N ALA A 90 4.09 4.91 4.70
CA ALA A 90 4.82 5.74 5.63
C ALA A 90 6.02 4.95 6.19
N THR A 91 7.23 5.52 6.15
CA THR A 91 8.40 4.96 6.84
C THR A 91 8.38 5.37 8.32
N GLY A 92 7.29 5.04 9.01
CA GLY A 92 7.15 5.23 10.46
C GLY A 92 7.66 4.00 11.23
N PRO A 93 7.92 4.12 12.55
CA PRO A 93 8.34 3.01 13.37
C PRO A 93 7.26 1.93 13.33
N ARG A 94 7.68 0.73 12.98
CA ARG A 94 6.91 -0.50 12.90
C ARG A 94 6.11 -0.76 14.19
N GLU A 95 4.88 -0.26 14.29
CA GLU A 95 3.89 -0.70 15.30
C GLU A 95 2.48 -0.77 14.68
N THR A 96 2.12 -1.99 14.28
CA THR A 96 0.77 -2.60 14.25
C THR A 96 -0.40 -1.88 13.52
N SER A 97 -0.64 -2.23 12.25
CA SER A 97 -1.95 -2.75 11.77
C SER A 97 -1.86 -3.17 10.29
N SER A 98 -1.17 -4.27 10.05
CA SER A 98 -1.55 -5.22 9.00
C SER A 98 -1.03 -6.58 9.45
N SER A 99 -1.69 -7.12 10.47
CA SER A 99 -1.70 -8.56 10.69
C SER A 99 -2.72 -9.12 9.70
N PRO A 100 -2.32 -9.80 8.62
CA PRO A 100 -3.02 -11.05 8.34
C PRO A 100 -2.64 -11.97 9.50
N GLU A 101 -3.64 -12.43 10.26
CA GLU A 101 -3.45 -13.59 11.10
C GLU A 101 -3.01 -14.75 10.19
N THR A 102 -1.71 -14.96 10.11
CA THR A 102 -1.11 -16.23 9.73
C THR A 102 -0.14 -16.52 10.86
N GLY A 103 -0.53 -17.51 11.65
CA GLY A 103 0.19 -18.04 12.78
C GLY A 103 1.60 -18.50 12.43
N PRO A 104 2.30 -19.03 13.44
CA PRO A 104 3.71 -18.83 13.67
C PRO A 104 4.57 -19.39 12.54
N ASN A 105 5.72 -18.73 12.36
CA ASN A 105 6.95 -19.29 11.82
C ASN A 105 7.03 -20.81 11.98
N ASP A 106 6.63 -21.52 10.94
CA ASP A 106 7.24 -22.78 10.57
C ASP A 106 8.14 -22.48 9.38
N THR A 107 9.43 -22.44 9.68
CA THR A 107 10.54 -22.86 8.82
C THR A 107 10.10 -23.29 7.39
N PRO A 108 10.52 -22.61 6.31
CA PRO A 108 10.45 -23.23 4.99
C PRO A 108 11.65 -24.17 4.84
N ALA A 109 11.71 -25.21 5.68
CA ALA A 109 12.56 -26.37 5.46
C ALA A 109 11.74 -27.44 4.75
N ALA A 110 11.33 -27.16 3.52
CA ALA A 110 11.06 -28.16 2.50
C ALA A 110 10.70 -27.40 1.22
N THR A 111 11.67 -27.31 0.31
CA THR A 111 11.35 -27.38 -1.12
C THR A 111 10.24 -28.41 -1.31
N PRO A 112 9.14 -28.13 -2.05
CA PRO A 112 8.29 -29.20 -2.56
C PRO A 112 9.16 -29.92 -3.58
N GLU A 113 9.98 -30.87 -3.10
CA GLU A 113 10.73 -31.74 -3.98
C GLU A 113 9.66 -32.60 -4.66
N VAL A 114 9.32 -32.20 -5.89
CA VAL A 114 8.40 -32.92 -6.74
C VAL A 114 8.90 -34.37 -6.74
N PRO A 115 8.11 -35.34 -6.22
CA PRO A 115 8.55 -36.74 -6.17
C PRO A 115 9.01 -37.14 -7.56
N LYS A 116 10.24 -37.65 -7.71
CA LYS A 116 10.77 -38.03 -9.04
C LYS A 116 10.00 -39.20 -9.67
N GLU A 117 9.20 -39.89 -8.86
CA GLU A 117 8.40 -41.05 -9.23
C GLU A 117 7.06 -40.64 -9.85
N GLU A 118 6.78 -41.16 -11.04
CA GLU A 118 5.63 -40.75 -11.86
C GLU A 118 4.28 -41.14 -11.22
N ASP A 119 4.22 -42.27 -10.51
CA ASP A 119 3.03 -42.72 -9.79
C ASP A 119 2.65 -41.80 -8.62
N ALA A 120 3.65 -41.32 -7.87
CA ALA A 120 3.42 -40.36 -6.78
C ALA A 120 2.91 -39.01 -7.31
N ARG A 121 3.35 -38.59 -8.50
CA ARG A 121 2.82 -37.39 -9.17
C ARG A 121 1.38 -37.60 -9.63
N ARG A 122 1.06 -38.76 -10.22
CA ARG A 122 -0.29 -39.08 -10.68
C ARG A 122 -1.28 -39.14 -9.52
N ALA A 123 -0.92 -39.76 -8.40
CA ALA A 123 -1.75 -39.80 -7.19
C ALA A 123 -2.05 -38.39 -6.63
N LEU A 124 -1.06 -37.49 -6.71
CA LEU A 124 -1.22 -36.11 -6.27
C LEU A 124 -2.15 -35.32 -7.22
N VAL A 125 -2.04 -35.53 -8.53
CA VAL A 125 -2.96 -34.94 -9.51
C VAL A 125 -4.38 -35.47 -9.34
N ASP A 126 -4.59 -36.79 -9.18
CA ASP A 126 -5.92 -37.37 -8.95
C ASP A 126 -6.55 -36.90 -7.62
N SER A 127 -5.73 -36.67 -6.59
CA SER A 127 -6.22 -36.15 -5.31
C SER A 127 -6.57 -34.66 -5.35
N VAL A 128 -5.87 -33.85 -6.16
CA VAL A 128 -6.10 -32.40 -6.24
C VAL A 128 -7.15 -32.06 -7.32
N PHE A 129 -7.20 -32.87 -8.37
CA PHE A 129 -8.10 -32.70 -9.51
C PHE A 129 -9.00 -33.93 -9.64
N GLN A 130 -10.00 -34.04 -8.77
CA GLN A 130 -11.08 -35.00 -8.95
C GLN A 130 -11.94 -34.59 -10.15
N VAL A 131 -11.61 -35.10 -11.34
CA VAL A 131 -12.44 -34.92 -12.54
C VAL A 131 -13.51 -36.01 -12.54
N SER A 132 -14.63 -35.75 -11.88
CA SER A 132 -15.82 -36.59 -12.00
C SER A 132 -16.49 -36.34 -13.34
N VAL A 133 -16.25 -37.20 -14.32
CA VAL A 133 -17.12 -37.30 -15.51
C VAL A 133 -18.32 -38.17 -15.13
N LEU A 134 -19.47 -37.53 -14.86
CA LEU A 134 -20.74 -38.26 -14.73
C LEU A 134 -21.16 -38.82 -16.11
N PRO A 135 -21.72 -40.05 -16.17
CA PRO A 135 -22.20 -40.68 -17.40
C PRO A 135 -23.47 -40.04 -17.97
#